data_AF-A0A1G3WQL1-F1
#
_entry.id   AF-A0A1G3WQL1-F1
#
_cell.length_a   1.000
_cell.length_b   1.000
_cell.length_c   1.000
_cell.angle_alpha   90.00
_cell.angle_beta   90.00
_cell.angle_gamma   90.00
#
_symmetry.space_group_name_H-M   'P 1'
#
loop_
_entity.id
_entity.type
_entity.pdbx_description
1 polymer ?
#
loop_
_entity_poly.entity_id
_entity_poly.type
_entity_poly.pdbx_seq_one_letter_code
_entity_poly.pdbx_strand_id
1 'polypeptide(L)' 'MTSRISKNLALFNSKADHDYQLSIAMGFGVYDEQKYDSFQDFFEELDHRMYDSKKGNKPEVLPTI' A
#
# COMPACT_ATOMS: atom_id res chain seq x y z
N MET A 1 -5.02 -2.52 11.72
CA MET A 1 -3.91 -3.40 11.28
C MET A 1 -2.85 -2.64 10.49
N THR A 2 -3.24 -1.86 9.48
CA THR A 2 -2.36 -0.98 8.67
C THR A 2 -1.49 -0.02 9.49
N SER A 3 -2.04 0.59 10.54
CA SER A 3 -1.28 1.51 11.43
C SER A 3 -0.01 0.88 12.04
N ARG A 4 -0.01 -0.42 12.34
CA ARG A 4 1.17 -1.09 12.92
C ARG A 4 2.28 -1.27 11.89
N ILE A 5 1.92 -1.63 10.66
CA ILE A 5 2.87 -1.81 9.56
C ILE A 5 3.52 -0.47 9.22
N SER A 6 2.71 0.59 9.08
CA SER A 6 3.23 1.94 8.81
C SER A 6 4.15 2.45 9.92
N LYS A 7 3.83 2.20 11.19
CA LYS A 7 4.69 2.58 12.33
C LYS A 7 6.03 1.86 12.31
N ASN A 8 6.03 0.56 12.05
CA ASN A 8 7.27 -0.22 12.00
C ASN A 8 8.14 0.19 10.81
N LEU A 9 7.52 0.49 9.66
CA LEU A 9 8.22 1.01 8.49
C LEU A 9 8.86 2.38 8.76
N ALA A 10 8.12 3.28 9.41
CA ALA A 10 8.63 4.58 9.82
C ALA A 10 9.80 4.45 10.81
N LEU A 11 9.68 3.54 11.78
CA LEU A 11 10.75 3.25 12.75
C LEU A 11 12.00 2.66 12.09
N PHE A 12 11.82 1.81 11.07
CA PHE A 12 12.92 1.27 10.28
C PHE A 12 13.62 2.39 9.50
N ASN A 13 12.86 3.17 8.73
CA ASN A 13 13.40 4.28 7.95
C ASN A 13 14.09 5.35 8.83
N SER A 14 13.61 5.58 10.07
CA SER A 14 14.23 6.56 10.97
C SER A 14 15.54 6.08 11.61
N LYS A 15 15.81 4.77 11.59
CA LYS A 15 17.00 4.15 12.18
C LYS A 15 17.98 3.63 11.12
N ALA A 16 17.63 3.78 9.85
CA ALA A 16 18.41 3.28 8.74
C ALA A 16 19.70 4.09 8.58
N ASP A 17 20.82 3.39 8.38
CA ASP A 17 22.13 3.97 8.08
C ASP A 17 22.38 4.03 6.56
N HIS A 18 21.31 4.01 5.77
CA HIS A 18 21.31 3.97 4.32
C HIS A 18 20.45 5.10 3.73
N ASP A 19 20.83 5.60 2.56
CA ASP A 19 20.24 6.82 1.95
C ASP A 19 18.87 6.60 1.28
N TYR A 20 18.28 5.41 1.38
CA TYR A 20 16.95 5.12 0.86
C TYR A 20 15.91 4.97 1.96
N GLN A 21 14.67 5.33 1.63
CA GLN A 21 13.49 5.07 2.46
C GLN A 21 12.60 4.03 1.80
N LEU A 22 12.11 3.10 2.60
CA LEU A 22 11.14 2.11 2.14
C LEU A 22 9.73 2.69 2.21
N SER A 23 8.93 2.41 1.19
CA SER A 23 7.50 2.69 1.15
C SER A 23 6.72 1.40 0.84
N ILE A 24 5.45 1.34 1.26
CA ILE A 24 4.59 0.18 1.02
C ILE A 24 3.20 0.64 0.59
N ALA A 25 2.63 -0.05 -0.40
CA ALA A 25 1.24 0.10 -0.81
C ALA A 25 0.53 -1.24 -0.60
N MET A 26 -0.65 -1.21 0.01
CA MET A 26 -1.41 -2.41 0.35
C MET A 26 -2.91 -2.15 0.21
N GLY A 27 -3.60 -3.06 -0.46
CA GLY A 27 -5.05 -3.16 -0.40
C GLY A 27 -5.45 -3.97 0.82
N PHE A 28 -6.44 -3.48 1.59
CA PHE A 28 -6.99 -4.20 2.72
C PHE A 28 -8.51 -4.07 2.75
N GLY A 29 -9.15 -5.09 3.30
CA GLY A 29 -10.60 -5.20 3.39
C GLY A 29 -11.01 -6.36 4.28
N VAL A 30 -12.28 -6.37 4.65
CA VAL A 30 -12.94 -7.51 5.31
C VAL A 30 -13.87 -8.12 4.27
N TYR A 31 -13.83 -9.44 4.13
CA TYR A 31 -14.72 -10.15 3.23
C TYR A 31 -16.16 -10.06 3.73
N ASP A 32 -17.09 -9.84 2.80
CA ASP A 32 -18.52 -9.75 3.05
C ASP A 32 -19.27 -10.49 1.93
N GLU A 33 -19.89 -11.62 2.27
CA GLU A 33 -20.61 -12.48 1.33
C GLU A 33 -21.86 -11.83 0.72
N GLN A 34 -22.39 -10.75 1.34
CA GLN A 34 -23.51 -9.99 0.75
C GLN A 34 -23.03 -9.00 -0.31
N LYS A 35 -21.73 -8.69 -0.30
CA LYS A 35 -21.13 -7.68 -1.18
C LYS A 35 -20.36 -8.29 -2.36
N TYR A 36 -19.83 -9.50 -2.20
CA TYR A 36 -19.01 -10.17 -3.20
C TYR A 36 -19.65 -11.48 -3.64
N ASP A 37 -19.80 -11.66 -4.95
CA ASP A 37 -20.36 -12.88 -5.53
C ASP A 37 -19.41 -14.07 -5.37
N SER A 38 -18.10 -13.80 -5.26
CA SER A 38 -17.07 -14.80 -5.03
C SER A 38 -15.87 -14.23 -4.26
N PHE A 39 -15.02 -15.15 -3.78
CA PHE A 39 -13.71 -14.78 -3.23
C PHE A 39 -12.82 -14.07 -4.27
N GLN A 40 -12.96 -14.41 -5.55
CA GLN A 40 -12.17 -13.81 -6.62
C GLN A 40 -12.46 -12.31 -6.72
N ASP A 41 -13.74 -11.92 -6.66
CA ASP A 41 -14.17 -10.52 -6.72
C ASP A 41 -13.62 -9.71 -5.53
N PHE A 42 -13.55 -10.35 -4.35
CA PHE A 42 -12.92 -9.73 -3.19
C PHE A 42 -11.41 -9.49 -3.41
N PHE A 43 -10.69 -10.45 -4.00
CA PHE A 43 -9.27 -10.26 -4.30
C PHE A 43 -9.03 -9.17 -5.35
N GLU A 44 -9.87 -9.08 -6.38
CA GLU A 44 -9.81 -8.02 -7.39
C GLU A 44 -10.01 -6.63 -6.75
N GLU A 45 -10.98 -6.50 -5.84
CA GLU A 45 -11.17 -5.27 -5.06
C GLU A 45 -9.96 -4.93 -4.18
N LEU A 46 -9.29 -5.91 -3.56
CA LEU A 46 -8.06 -5.65 -2.82
C LEU A 46 -6.94 -5.15 -3.75
N ASP A 47 -6.81 -5.72 -4.94
CA ASP A 47 -5.80 -5.29 -5.93
C ASP A 47 -6.07 -3.85 -6.41
N HIS A 48 -7.33 -3.51 -6.69
CA HIS A 48 -7.73 -2.14 -7.02
C HIS A 48 -7.39 -1.15 -5.93
N ARG A 49 -7.69 -1.48 -4.65
CA ARG A 49 -7.33 -0.63 -3.51
C ARG A 49 -5.82 -0.45 -3.35
N MET A 50 -5.04 -1.50 -3.58
CA MET A 50 -3.57 -1.39 -3.60
C MET A 50 -3.12 -0.45 -4.71
N TYR A 51 -3.69 -0.58 -5.91
CA TYR A 51 -3.35 0.26 -7.05
C TYR A 51 -3.65 1.73 -6.77
N ASP A 52 -4.79 2.03 -6.16
CA ASP A 52 -5.15 3.39 -5.74
C ASP A 52 -4.22 3.92 -4.64
N SER A 53 -3.80 3.05 -3.70
CA SER A 53 -2.77 3.39 -2.71
C SER A 53 -1.40 3.72 -3.35
N LYS A 54 -1.08 3.18 -4.54
CA LYS A 54 0.13 3.55 -5.29
C LYS A 54 -0.01 4.89 -6.00
N LYS A 55 -1.20 5.27 -6.45
CA LYS A 55 -1.42 6.54 -7.17
C LYS A 55 -1.06 7.78 -6.34
N GLY A 56 -1.31 7.75 -5.03
CA GLY A 56 -0.92 8.83 -4.12
C GLY A 56 0.58 8.91 -3.81
N ASN A 57 1.36 7.88 -4.18
CA ASN A 57 2.78 7.74 -3.86
C ASN A 57 3.68 7.67 -5.11
N LYS A 58 3.17 7.98 -6.30
CA LYS A 58 4.04 8.11 -7.48
C LYS A 58 5.01 9.28 -7.22
N PRO A 59 6.33 9.06 -7.19
CA PRO A 59 7.26 10.17 -7.23
C PRO A 59 6.96 10.96 -8.50
N GLU A 60 6.77 12.28 -8.38
CA GLU A 60 6.86 13.16 -9.54
C GLU A 60 8.16 12.80 -10.26
N VAL A 61 8.03 12.37 -11.51
CA VAL A 61 9.19 12.12 -12.36
C VAL A 61 9.90 13.46 -12.46
N LEU A 62 11.01 13.63 -11.75
CA LEU A 62 11.85 14.81 -11.90
C LEU A 62 12.21 14.93 -13.38
N PRO A 63 11.98 16.09 -14.01
CA PRO A 63 12.27 16.25 -15.43
C PRO A 63 13.74 15.97 -15.66
N THR A 64 14.04 15.00 -16.52
CA THR A 64 15.40 14.77 -17.01
C THR A 64 15.82 16.02 -17.78
N ILE A 65 16.98 16.56 -17.37
CA ILE A 65 17.60 17.81 -17.86
C ILE A 65 17.74 17.78 -19.39
#